data_AF-A0A3N7DW20-F1
#
_entry.id   AF-A0A3N7DW20-F1
#
_cell.length_a   1.000
_cell.length_b   1.000
_cell.length_c   1.000
_cell.angle_alpha   90.00
_cell.angle_beta   90.00
_cell.angle_gamma   90.00
#
_symmetry.space_group_name_H-M   'P 1'
#
loop_
_entity.id
_entity.type
_entity.pdbx_description
1 polymer ?
#
loop_
_entity_poly.entity_id
_entity_poly.type
_entity_poly.pdbx_seq_one_letter_code
_entity_poly.pdbx_strand_id
1 'polypeptide(L)'
;MSTMNISLPESLKVFVDEQVNERGYSTSSEYVRELIRKDQDRLQLRSLLLTGAASAPAEPVSPAYFDGLRKRVQQAQAAGSRAKP
;
A
#
# COMPACT_ATOMS: atom_id res chain seq x y z
N MET A 1 -8.12 22.67 -5.31
CA MET A 1 -7.28 22.11 -4.23
C MET A 1 -7.64 22.83 -2.95
N SER A 2 -7.79 22.10 -1.84
CA SER A 2 -7.92 22.70 -0.52
C SER A 2 -6.53 23.00 0.04
N THR A 3 -6.36 24.14 0.70
CA THR A 3 -5.11 24.55 1.35
C THR A 3 -5.09 24.08 2.80
N MET A 4 -3.90 23.74 3.30
CA MET A 4 -3.66 23.37 4.70
C MET A 4 -2.46 24.17 5.19
N ASN A 5 -2.66 24.97 6.25
CA ASN A 5 -1.60 25.76 6.88
C ASN A 5 -1.07 24.99 8.10
N ILE A 6 0.25 24.91 8.23
CA ILE A 6 0.92 24.20 9.33
C ILE A 6 2.01 25.12 9.87
N SER A 7 1.96 25.41 11.17
CA SER A 7 3.02 26.14 11.87
C SER A 7 4.07 25.14 12.38
N LEU A 8 5.33 25.38 12.06
CA LEU A 8 6.45 24.52 12.47
C LEU A 8 7.46 25.34 13.28
N PRO A 9 8.07 24.75 14.33
CA PRO A 9 9.28 25.30 14.93
C PRO A 9 10.41 25.37 13.89
N GLU A 10 11.34 26.32 14.07
CA GLU A 10 12.43 26.55 13.13
C GLU A 10 13.25 25.28 12.82
N SER A 11 13.50 24.44 13.84
CA SER A 11 14.22 23.18 13.64
C SER A 11 13.52 22.22 12.67
N LEU A 12 12.19 22.15 12.70
CA LEU A 12 11.43 21.31 11.77
C LEU A 12 11.34 21.93 10.38
N LYS A 13 11.32 23.26 10.29
CA LYS A 13 11.38 23.96 9.01
C LYS A 13 12.71 23.66 8.30
N VAL A 14 13.84 23.81 8.99
CA VAL A 14 15.17 23.51 8.44
C VAL A 14 15.24 22.06 7.95
N PHE A 15 14.78 21.11 8.77
CA PHE A 15 14.74 19.71 8.38
C PHE A 15 13.90 19.48 7.10
N VAL A 16 12.72 20.08 7.00
CA VAL A 16 11.88 19.97 5.79
C VAL A 16 12.59 20.55 4.57
N ASP A 17 13.23 21.71 4.72
CA ASP A 17 13.95 22.37 3.63
C ASP A 17 15.15 21.53 3.15
N GLU A 18 15.88 20.86 4.05
CA GLU A 18 16.92 19.87 3.71
C GLU A 18 16.34 18.68 2.93
N GLN A 19 15.22 18.11 3.39
CA GLN A 19 14.59 16.98 2.70
C GLN A 19 14.10 17.36 1.30
N VAL A 20 13.63 18.59 1.11
CA VAL A 20 13.24 19.11 -0.20
C VAL A 20 14.44 19.17 -1.15
N ASN A 21 15.55 19.72 -0.69
CA ASN A 21 16.78 19.86 -1.48
C ASN A 21 17.44 18.51 -1.81
N GLU A 22 17.59 17.62 -0.82
CA GLU A 22 18.30 16.36 -0.98
C GLU A 22 17.53 15.34 -1.82
N ARG A 23 16.20 15.33 -1.71
CA ARG A 23 15.34 14.33 -2.36
C ARG A 23 14.67 14.84 -3.63
N GLY A 24 15.01 16.05 -4.06
CA GLY A 24 14.55 16.63 -5.32
C GLY A 24 13.06 17.00 -5.34
N TYR A 25 12.47 17.32 -4.18
CA TYR A 25 11.12 17.88 -4.15
C TYR A 25 11.14 19.33 -4.60
N SER A 26 10.05 19.79 -5.23
CA SER A 26 9.94 21.17 -5.70
C SER A 26 9.44 22.13 -4.60
N THR A 27 8.72 21.60 -3.60
CA THR A 27 8.17 22.41 -2.49
C THR A 27 8.05 21.59 -1.20
N SER A 28 8.05 22.27 -0.05
CA SER A 28 7.75 21.67 1.26
C SER A 28 6.37 20.98 1.28
N SER A 29 5.37 21.57 0.61
CA SER A 29 4.03 20.98 0.47
C SER A 29 4.04 19.67 -0.31
N GLU A 30 4.95 19.50 -1.26
CA GLU A 30 5.11 18.25 -1.99
C GLU A 30 5.70 17.16 -1.10
N TYR A 31 6.75 17.49 -0.36
CA TYR A 31 7.35 16.57 0.62
C TYR A 31 6.30 16.10 1.65
N VAL A 32 5.52 17.03 2.21
CA VAL A 32 4.47 16.69 3.19
C VAL A 32 3.37 15.83 2.57
N ARG A 33 2.95 16.09 1.33
CA ARG A 33 1.98 15.22 0.63
C ARG A 33 2.50 13.79 0.45
N GLU A 34 3.78 13.64 0.12
CA GLU A 34 4.41 12.33 0.04
C GLU A 34 4.44 11.61 1.39
N LEU A 35 4.77 12.32 2.47
CA LEU A 35 4.72 11.74 3.82
C LEU A 35 3.31 11.28 4.20
N ILE A 36 2.28 12.06 3.87
CA ILE A 36 0.88 11.68 4.12
C ILE A 36 0.51 10.43 3.34
N ARG A 37 0.91 10.31 2.07
CA ARG A 37 0.66 9.09 1.27
C ARG A 37 1.33 7.87 1.89
N LYS A 38 2.60 8.00 2.28
CA LYS A 38 3.33 6.91 2.95
C LYS A 38 2.69 6.50 4.28
N ASP A 39 2.16 7.46 5.04
CA ASP A 39 1.43 7.15 6.26
C ASP A 39 0.11 6.41 5.98
N GLN A 40 -0.64 6.84 4.96
CA GLN A 40 -1.84 6.14 4.49
C GLN A 40 -1.52 4.69 4.08
N ASP A 41 -0.46 4.47 3.30
CA ASP A 41 -0.03 3.13 2.89
C ASP A 41 0.33 2.26 4.09
N ARG A 42 1.03 2.82 5.08
CA ARG A 42 1.38 2.12 6.33
C ARG A 42 0.14 1.75 7.13
N LEU A 43 -0.84 2.65 7.24
CA LEU A 43 -2.09 2.38 7.93
C LEU A 43 -2.92 1.31 7.20
N GLN A 44 -2.96 1.35 5.86
CA GLN A 44 -3.62 0.34 5.05
C GLN A 44 -2.96 -1.04 5.25
N LEU A 45 -1.64 -1.13 5.16
CA LEU A 45 -0.90 -2.38 5.40
C LEU A 45 -1.16 -2.91 6.81
N ARG A 46 -1.11 -2.03 7.83
CA ARG A 46 -1.40 -2.42 9.22
C ARG A 46 -2.80 -3.00 9.36
N SER A 47 -3.80 -2.39 8.72
CA SER A 47 -5.18 -2.89 8.71
C SER A 47 -5.28 -4.29 8.10
N LEU A 48 -4.61 -4.53 6.97
CA LEU A 48 -4.59 -5.85 6.32
C LEU A 48 -3.92 -6.92 7.19
N LEU A 49 -2.81 -6.58 7.85
CA LEU A 49 -2.12 -7.49 8.76
C LEU A 49 -2.99 -7.87 9.97
N LEU A 50 -3.68 -6.89 10.57
CA LEU A 50 -4.60 -7.16 11.68
C LEU A 50 -5.80 -8.01 11.22
N THR A 51 -6.33 -7.74 10.02
CA THR A 51 -7.40 -8.55 9.42
C THR A 51 -6.94 -10.00 9.21
N GLY A 52 -5.73 -10.20 8.69
CA GLY A 52 -5.15 -11.54 8.51
C GLY A 52 -4.89 -12.24 9.84
N ALA A 53 -4.37 -11.53 10.85
CA ALA A 53 -4.12 -12.08 12.18
C ALA A 53 -5.41 -12.49 12.91
N ALA A 54 -6.52 -11.79 12.65
CA ALA A 54 -7.83 -12.13 13.19
C ALA A 54 -8.57 -13.23 12.39
N SER A 55 -8.04 -13.65 11.24
CA SER A 55 -8.64 -14.69 10.42
C SER A 55 -8.39 -16.09 10.99
N ALA A 56 -9.20 -17.06 10.57
CA ALA A 56 -8.98 -18.45 10.96
C ALA A 56 -7.62 -18.95 10.45
N PRO A 57 -6.91 -19.80 11.21
CA PRO A 57 -5.66 -20.39 10.78
C PRO A 57 -5.82 -21.06 9.41
N ALA A 58 -4.90 -20.77 8.50
CA ALA A 58 -4.86 -21.43 7.21
C ALA A 58 -4.23 -22.82 7.35
N GLU A 59 -4.61 -23.72 6.43
CA GLU A 59 -3.92 -24.99 6.24
C GLU A 59 -2.43 -24.76 5.89
N PRO A 60 -1.54 -25.71 6.24
CA PRO A 60 -0.13 -25.63 5.87
C PRO A 60 0.06 -25.42 4.37
N VAL A 61 0.83 -24.39 4.02
CA VAL A 61 1.16 -24.09 2.63
C VAL A 61 2.14 -25.14 2.11
N SER A 62 1.67 -25.99 1.22
CA SER A 62 2.43 -27.08 0.60
C SER A 62 2.49 -26.95 -0.93
N PRO A 63 3.35 -27.69 -1.63
CA PRO A 63 3.31 -27.75 -3.10
C PRO A 63 1.94 -28.17 -3.64
N ALA A 64 1.28 -29.14 -3.00
CA ALA A 64 -0.06 -29.61 -3.38
C ALA A 64 -1.13 -28.52 -3.24
N TYR A 65 -1.00 -27.66 -2.21
CA TYR A 65 -1.86 -26.48 -2.05
C TYR A 65 -1.75 -25.54 -3.27
N PHE A 66 -0.53 -25.23 -3.73
CA PHE A 66 -0.32 -24.39 -4.92
C PHE A 66 -0.78 -25.07 -6.21
N ASP A 67 -0.62 -26.38 -6.35
CA ASP A 67 -1.12 -27.12 -7.51
C ASP A 67 -2.65 -27.09 -7.58
N GLY A 68 -3.32 -27.23 -6.44
CA GLY A 68 -4.77 -27.07 -6.32
C GLY A 68 -5.23 -25.66 -6.71
N LEU A 69 -4.54 -24.62 -6.22
CA LEU A 69 -4.82 -23.23 -6.59
C LEU A 69 -4.67 -22.99 -8.10
N ARG A 70 -3.58 -23.45 -8.71
CA ARG A 70 -3.34 -23.30 -10.16
C ARG A 70 -4.42 -23.99 -10.99
N LYS A 71 -4.79 -25.22 -10.62
CA LYS A 71 -5.89 -25.95 -11.28
C LYS A 71 -7.21 -25.18 -11.21
N ARG A 72 -7.54 -24.60 -10.05
CA ARG A 72 -8.75 -23.79 -9.87
C ARG A 72 -8.78 -22.55 -10.77
N VAL A 73 -7.65 -21.84 -10.88
CA VAL A 73 -7.54 -20.66 -11.77
C VAL A 73 -7.71 -21.06 -13.23
N GLN A 74 -7.06 -22.14 -13.68
CA GLN A 74 -7.18 -22.64 -15.05
C GLN A 74 -8.62 -23.07 -15.39
N GLN A 75 -9.31 -23.74 -14.46
CA GLN A 75 -10.71 -24.12 -14.63
C GLN A 75 -11.65 -22.91 -14.72
N ALA A 76 -11.42 -21.89 -13.88
CA ALA A 76 -12.21 -20.65 -13.92
C ALA A 76 -12.02 -19.90 -15.26
N GLN A 77 -10.80 -19.86 -15.79
CA GLN A 77 -10.51 -19.27 -17.10
C GLN A 77 -11.18 -20.06 -18.24
N ALA A 78 -11.13 -21.39 -18.22
CA ALA A 78 -11.77 -22.24 -19.22
C ALA A 78 -13.31 -22.14 -19.19
N ALA A 79 -13.91 -21.95 -18.01
CA ALA A 79 -15.33 -21.69 -17.85
C ALA A 79 -15.72 -20.30 -18.37
N GLY A 80 -14.90 -19.28 -18.08
CA GLY A 80 -15.10 -17.91 -18.59
C GLY A 80 -14.94 -17.80 -20.12
N SER A 81 -14.03 -18.56 -20.73
CA SER A 81 -13.87 -18.60 -22.18
C SER A 81 -14.99 -19.34 -22.91
N ARG A 82 -15.68 -20.29 -22.25
CA ARG A 82 -16.86 -20.96 -22.79
C ARG A 82 -18.15 -20.12 -22.69
N ALA A 83 -18.15 -19.09 -21.84
CA ALA A 83 -19.30 -18.22 -21.60
C ALA A 83 -19.29 -16.92 -22.45
N LYS A 84 -18.29 -16.73 -23.32
CA LYS A 84 -18.20 -15.57 -24.22
C LYS A 84 -18.61 -16.00 -25.65
N PRO A 85 -19.63 -15.39 -26.27
CA PRO A 85 -20.05 -15.70 -27.64
C PRO A 85 -19.01 -15.26 -28.68
#